data_AF-A0A1Q6UZJ0-F1
#
_entry.id   AF-A0A1Q6UZJ0-F1
#
_cell.length_a   1.000
_cell.length_b   1.000
_cell.length_c   1.000
_cell.angle_alpha   90.00
_cell.angle_beta   90.00
_cell.angle_gamma   90.00
#
_symmetry.space_group_name_H-M   'P 1'
#
loop_
_entity.id
_entity.type
_entity.pdbx_description
1 polymer ?
#
loop_
_entity_poly.entity_id
_entity_poly.type
_entity_poly.pdbx_seq_one_letter_code
_entity_poly.pdbx_strand_id
1 'polypeptide(L)' 'MKYVCDVCGWEYDEEQGYPEGGIAPGTKWEDVPEDFECP' A
#
# COMPACT_ATOMS: atom_id res chain seq x y z
N MET A 1 -1.21 -7.64 -6.76
CA MET A 1 0.27 -7.71 -6.64
C MET A 1 0.62 -7.38 -5.20
N LYS A 2 1.75 -7.86 -4.66
CA LYS A 2 2.21 -7.48 -3.31
C LYS A 2 3.50 -6.68 -3.39
N TYR A 3 3.56 -5.58 -2.66
CA TYR A 3 4.73 -4.71 -2.55
C TYR A 3 5.26 -4.79 -1.14
N VAL A 4 6.57 -4.90 -1.00
CA VAL A 4 7.23 -4.95 0.31
C VAL A 4 8.17 -3.77 0.40
N CYS A 5 8.03 -2.98 1.44
CA CYS A 5 8.97 -1.90 1.73
C CYS A 5 10.33 -2.52 2.10
N ASP A 6 11.38 -2.23 1.33
CA ASP A 6 12.73 -2.74 1.59
C ASP A 6 13.36 -2.19 2.89
N VAL A 7 12.80 -1.12 3.44
CA VAL A 7 13.33 -0.46 4.66
C VAL A 7 12.76 -1.09 5.93
N CYS A 8 11.42 -1.22 6.02
CA CYS A 8 10.75 -1.70 7.23
C CYS A 8 10.15 -3.12 7.09
N GLY A 9 10.05 -3.65 5.86
CA GLY A 9 9.44 -4.95 5.58
C GLY A 9 7.92 -4.95 5.57
N TRP A 10 7.26 -3.79 5.63
CA TRP A 10 5.81 -3.70 5.54
C TRP A 10 5.30 -4.14 4.17
N GLU A 11 4.22 -4.92 4.15
CA GLU A 11 3.64 -5.48 2.93
C GLU A 11 2.33 -4.75 2.56
N TYR A 12 2.25 -4.25 1.34
CA TYR A 12 1.03 -3.75 0.71
C TYR A 12 0.46 -4.80 -0.23
N ASP A 13 -0.75 -5.27 0.05
CA ASP A 13 -1.52 -6.14 -0.85
C ASP A 13 -2.57 -5.30 -1.57
N GLU A 14 -2.44 -5.16 -2.89
CA GLU A 14 -3.41 -4.39 -3.69
C GLU A 14 -4.84 -4.90 -3.54
N GLU A 15 -5.07 -6.20 -3.34
CA GLU A 15 -6.41 -6.75 -3.17
C GLU A 15 -7.04 -6.31 -1.83
N GLN A 16 -6.21 -6.06 -0.82
CA GLN A 16 -6.64 -5.61 0.50
C GLN A 16 -6.60 -4.09 0.64
N GLY A 17 -5.74 -3.41 -0.12
CA GLY A 17 -5.45 -1.98 0.05
C GLY A 17 -4.84 -1.69 1.42
N TYR A 18 -5.07 -0.47 1.90
CA TYR A 18 -4.76 -0.06 3.28
C TYR A 18 -5.87 0.85 3.82
N PRO A 19 -7.05 0.30 4.16
CA PRO A 19 -8.25 1.09 4.45
C PRO A 19 -8.12 1.99 5.67
N GLU A 20 -7.32 1.58 6.65
CA GLU A 20 -7.02 2.35 7.85
C GLU A 20 -6.19 3.62 7.57
N GLY A 21 -5.40 3.63 6.50
CA GLY A 21 -4.73 4.82 5.95
C GLY A 21 -5.43 5.46 4.75
N GLY A 22 -6.67 5.05 4.45
CA GLY A 22 -7.49 5.64 3.39
C GLY A 22 -7.25 5.10 1.98
N ILE A 23 -6.51 4.00 1.83
CA ILE A 23 -6.30 3.33 0.54
C ILE A 23 -7.30 2.18 0.40
N ALA A 24 -8.16 2.23 -0.62
CA ALA A 24 -9.22 1.24 -0.78
C ALA A 24 -8.68 -0.13 -1.24
N PRO A 25 -9.39 -1.24 -0.93
CA PRO A 25 -9.10 -2.54 -1.53
C PRO A 25 -9.21 -2.47 -3.06
N GLY A 26 -8.26 -3.09 -3.75
CA GLY A 26 -8.13 -3.05 -5.21
C GLY A 26 -7.33 -1.85 -5.74
N THR A 27 -6.89 -0.92 -4.89
CA THR A 27 -6.01 0.18 -5.31
C THR A 27 -4.66 -0.39 -5.69
N LYS A 28 -4.23 -0.14 -6.93
CA LYS A 28 -2.90 -0.57 -7.36
C LYS A 28 -1.82 0.31 -6.75
N TRP A 29 -0.61 -0.21 -6.61
CA TRP A 29 0.52 0.60 -6.11
C TRP A 29 0.82 1.81 -7.00
N GLU A 30 0.58 1.72 -8.32
CA GLU A 30 0.71 2.85 -9.24
C GLU A 30 -0.30 3.99 -8.98
N ASP A 31 -1.41 3.68 -8.27
CA ASP A 31 -2.46 4.62 -7.91
C ASP A 31 -2.36 5.09 -6.44
N VAL A 32 -1.42 4.53 -5.66
CA VAL A 32 -1.17 4.97 -4.28
C VAL A 32 -0.53 6.36 -4.32
N PRO A 33 -0.98 7.31 -3.48
CA PRO A 33 -0.39 8.66 -3.46
C PRO A 33 1.13 8.63 -3.26
N GLU A 34 1.87 9.49 -3.97
CA GLU A 34 3.34 9.55 -3.86
C GLU A 34 3.82 10.01 -2.48
N ASP A 35 2.96 10.66 -1.70
CA ASP A 35 3.18 11.06 -0.30
C ASP A 35 2.80 9.98 0.72
N PHE A 36 2.41 8.79 0.27
CA PHE A 36 2.12 7.67 1.15
C PHE A 36 3.37 7.26 1.94
N GLU A 37 3.23 7.23 3.26
CA GLU A 37 4.21 6.65 4.17
C GLU A 37 3.71 5.31 4.67
N CYS A 38 4.58 4.29 4.62
CA CYS A 38 4.25 2.99 5.20
C CYS A 38 4.06 3.12 6.73
N PRO A 39 3.15 2.35 7.33
CA PRO A 39 2.88 2.37 8.77
C PRO A 39 4.09 2.02 9.65
#